data_AF-A0A482VG31-F1
#
_entry.id   AF-A0A482VG31-F1
#
_cell.length_a   1.000
_cell.length_b   1.000
_cell.length_c   1.000
_cell.angle_alpha   90.00
_cell.angle_beta   90.00
_cell.angle_gamma   90.00
#
_symmetry.space_group_name_H-M   'P 1'
#
loop_
_entity.id
_entity.type
_entity.pdbx_description
1 polymer ?
#
loop_
_entity_poly.entity_id
_entity_poly.type
_entity_poly.pdbx_seq_one_letter_code
_entity_poly.pdbx_strand_id
1 'polypeptide(L)'
;MSGKRFEILINFLRFDDCTTRSERKKCDRAAAISEFFYSFIHNSQEMYYPSENVTVDEMLDPFRGRINRKSSVTTIGQKVELTF
;
A
#
# COMPACT_ATOMS: atom_id res chain seq x y z
N MET A 1 -15.23 15.71 14.75
CA MET A 1 -14.48 16.57 13.81
C MET A 1 -15.48 17.16 12.81
N SER A 2 -15.41 18.44 12.43
CA SER A 2 -16.36 18.98 11.44
C SER A 2 -16.11 18.36 10.07
N GLY A 3 -17.16 18.16 9.26
CA GLY A 3 -17.03 17.56 7.92
C GLY A 3 -16.01 18.30 7.03
N LYS A 4 -16.04 19.64 7.07
CA LYS A 4 -15.06 20.50 6.38
C LYS A 4 -13.62 20.22 6.78
N ARG A 5 -13.35 19.99 8.08
CA ARG A 5 -11.99 19.69 8.56
C ARG A 5 -11.54 18.30 8.12
N PHE A 6 -12.44 17.33 8.07
CA PHE A 6 -12.15 15.98 7.61
C PHE A 6 -11.78 15.94 6.11
N GLU A 7 -12.54 16.64 5.27
CA GLU A 7 -12.25 16.76 3.83
C GLU A 7 -10.87 17.35 3.57
N ILE A 8 -10.52 18.41 4.31
CA ILE A 8 -9.18 19.02 4.22
C ILE A 8 -8.10 17.99 4.57
N LEU A 9 -8.24 17.31 5.71
CA LEU A 9 -7.22 16.37 6.18
C LEU A 9 -7.00 15.20 5.22
N ILE A 10 -8.06 14.63 4.65
CA ILE A 10 -7.92 13.54 3.66
C ILE A 10 -7.16 14.01 2.42
N ASN A 11 -7.44 15.21 1.93
CA ASN A 11 -6.78 15.71 0.72
C ASN A 11 -5.27 15.97 0.93
N PHE A 12 -4.88 16.35 2.14
CA PHE A 12 -3.48 16.63 2.51
C PHE A 12 -2.72 15.46 3.13
N LEU A 13 -3.37 14.29 3.30
CA LEU A 13 -2.71 13.12 3.88
C LEU A 13 -1.60 12.61 2.95
N ARG A 14 -0.38 12.48 3.49
CA ARG A 14 0.80 11.94 2.80
C ARG A 14 1.51 10.97 3.73
N PHE A 15 1.98 9.86 3.19
CA PHE A 15 2.71 8.82 3.91
C PHE A 15 4.19 8.75 3.50
N ASP A 16 4.64 9.67 2.65
CA ASP A 16 5.99 9.71 2.10
C ASP A 16 6.71 11.04 2.37
N ASP A 17 8.04 10.98 2.39
CA ASP A 17 8.91 12.14 2.31
C ASP A 17 9.07 12.58 0.84
N CYS A 18 8.73 13.83 0.57
CA CYS A 18 8.79 14.43 -0.77
C CYS A 18 10.22 14.56 -1.30
N THR A 19 11.22 14.65 -0.44
CA THR A 19 12.63 14.87 -0.82
C THR A 19 13.24 13.62 -1.45
N THR A 20 12.96 12.45 -0.88
CA THR A 20 13.52 11.15 -1.33
C THR A 20 12.65 10.47 -2.40
N ARG A 21 11.46 10.99 -2.66
CA ARG A 21 10.45 10.39 -3.56
C ARG A 21 10.95 10.22 -4.99
N SER A 22 11.67 11.19 -5.54
CA SER A 22 12.10 11.20 -6.94
C SER A 22 13.07 10.07 -7.26
N GLU A 23 13.95 9.73 -6.31
CA GLU A 23 14.90 8.65 -6.44
C GLU A 23 14.22 7.30 -6.22
N ARG A 24 13.41 7.17 -5.17
CA ARG A 24 12.66 5.94 -4.87
C ARG A 24 11.70 5.55 -5.98
N LYS A 25 11.04 6.50 -6.64
CA LYS A 25 10.15 6.26 -7.79
C LYS A 25 10.80 5.50 -8.94
N LYS A 26 12.13 5.56 -9.08
CA LYS A 26 12.86 4.83 -10.13
C LYS A 26 12.87 3.33 -9.88
N CYS A 27 12.99 2.93 -8.63
CA CYS A 27 13.05 1.53 -8.22
C CYS A 27 11.67 1.00 -7.79
N ASP A 28 10.88 1.84 -7.13
CA ASP A 28 9.61 1.50 -6.52
C ASP A 28 8.50 2.42 -7.02
N ARG A 29 7.58 1.86 -7.81
CA ARG A 29 6.40 2.59 -8.32
C ARG A 29 5.38 2.94 -7.22
N ALA A 30 5.41 2.23 -6.10
CA ALA A 30 4.53 2.43 -4.95
C ALA A 30 5.15 3.32 -3.86
N ALA A 31 6.30 3.97 -4.12
CA ALA A 31 7.10 4.73 -3.14
C ALA A 31 6.34 5.76 -2.28
N ALA A 32 5.13 6.16 -2.66
CA ALA A 32 4.28 7.06 -1.88
C ALA A 32 3.66 6.41 -0.63
N ILE A 33 3.61 5.08 -0.54
CA ILE A 33 2.99 4.34 0.57
C ILE A 33 3.80 3.13 1.04
N SER A 34 4.82 2.71 0.28
CA SER A 34 5.55 1.46 0.52
C SER A 34 6.08 1.32 1.95
N GLU A 35 6.67 2.38 2.50
CA GLU A 35 7.27 2.36 3.84
C GLU A 35 6.24 2.04 4.92
N PHE A 36 5.10 2.75 4.92
CA PHE A 36 3.98 2.48 5.81
C PHE A 36 3.47 1.05 5.63
N PHE A 37 3.37 0.58 4.39
CA PHE A 37 2.89 -0.76 4.09
C PHE A 37 3.82 -1.86 4.61
N TYR A 38 5.14 -1.69 4.47
CA TYR A 38 6.12 -2.62 5.03
C TYR A 38 6.09 -2.64 6.55
N SER A 39 5.98 -1.48 7.20
CA SER A 39 5.81 -1.42 8.67
C SER A 39 4.53 -2.11 9.11
N PHE A 40 3.44 -1.98 8.36
CA PHE A 40 2.18 -2.66 8.64
C PHE A 40 2.29 -4.18 8.51
N ILE A 41 2.91 -4.68 7.43
CA ILE A 41 3.16 -6.12 7.24
C ILE A 41 4.03 -6.66 8.38
N HIS A 42 5.13 -5.97 8.68
CA HIS A 42 6.05 -6.39 9.73
C HIS A 42 5.33 -6.50 11.09
N ASN A 43 4.56 -5.47 11.46
CA ASN A 43 3.77 -5.53 12.69
C ASN A 43 2.74 -6.67 12.70
N SER A 44 2.16 -6.98 11.54
CA SER A 44 1.18 -8.08 11.43
C SER A 44 1.84 -9.44 11.61
N GLN A 45 3.05 -9.62 11.09
CA GLN A 45 3.85 -10.85 11.24
C GLN A 45 4.33 -11.04 12.70
N GLU A 46 4.75 -9.97 13.37
CA GLU A 46 5.19 -10.05 14.77
C GLU A 46 4.04 -10.37 15.74
N MET A 47 2.84 -9.86 15.45
CA MET A 47 1.68 -9.98 16.35
C MET A 47 0.89 -11.28 16.16
N TYR A 48 1.08 -12.00 15.05
CA TYR A 48 0.31 -13.20 14.75
C TYR A 48 1.15 -14.29 14.09
N TYR A 49 1.16 -15.45 14.74
CA TYR A 49 1.77 -16.67 14.21
C TYR A 49 0.69 -17.52 13.53
N PRO A 50 0.78 -17.77 12.22
CA PRO A 50 -0.19 -18.61 11.52
C PRO A 50 -0.12 -20.08 11.98
N SER A 51 -1.23 -20.80 11.81
CA SER A 51 -1.29 -22.25 12.02
C SER A 51 -0.78 -23.03 10.81
N GLU A 52 -0.79 -24.36 10.86
CA GLU A 52 -0.23 -25.27 9.85
C GLU A 52 -0.80 -25.08 8.44
N ASN A 53 -2.06 -24.64 8.34
CA ASN A 53 -2.74 -24.44 7.06
C ASN A 53 -2.96 -22.95 6.79
N VAL A 54 -2.23 -22.40 5.81
CA VAL A 54 -2.39 -21.03 5.34
C VAL A 54 -2.76 -21.01 3.87
N THR A 55 -3.64 -20.09 3.49
CA THR A 55 -4.06 -19.89 2.11
C THR A 55 -3.40 -18.63 1.56
N VAL A 56 -2.83 -18.74 0.35
CA VAL A 56 -2.27 -17.60 -0.38
C VAL A 56 -3.15 -17.39 -1.61
N ASP A 57 -3.80 -16.24 -1.66
CA ASP A 57 -4.63 -15.81 -2.78
C ASP A 57 -4.34 -14.33 -3.11
N GLU A 58 -4.73 -13.89 -4.29
CA GLU A 58 -4.57 -12.50 -4.72
C GLU A 58 -5.75 -11.65 -4.24
N MET A 59 -5.45 -10.55 -3.52
CA MET A 59 -6.46 -9.54 -3.21
C MET A 59 -6.45 -8.43 -4.25
N LEU A 60 -7.63 -8.12 -4.78
CA LEU A 60 -7.84 -7.20 -5.89
C LEU A 60 -8.71 -6.02 -5.42
N ASP A 61 -8.09 -4.88 -5.09
CA ASP A 61 -8.85 -3.67 -4.70
C ASP A 61 -9.28 -2.86 -5.95
N PRO A 62 -10.59 -2.61 -6.12
CA PRO A 62 -11.11 -1.84 -7.25
C PRO A 62 -10.76 -0.35 -7.16
N PHE A 63 -9.67 0.04 -7.83
CA PHE A 63 -9.26 1.43 -7.95
C PHE A 63 -9.52 1.99 -9.35
N ARG A 64 -10.20 3.14 -9.43
CA ARG A 64 -10.55 3.82 -10.70
C ARG A 64 -9.66 5.04 -11.03
N GLY A 65 -8.64 5.32 -10.23
CA GLY A 65 -7.72 6.43 -10.50
C GLY A 65 -6.64 6.07 -11.52
N ARG A 66 -5.94 7.10 -12.04
CA ARG A 66 -4.79 6.89 -12.93
C ARG A 66 -3.61 6.35 -12.13
N ILE A 67 -3.20 5.12 -12.44
CA ILE A 67 -2.00 4.50 -11.88
C ILE A 67 -1.04 4.14 -13.03
N ASN A 68 0.25 4.37 -12.82
CA ASN A 68 1.30 4.01 -13.78
C ASN A 68 1.64 2.52 -13.72
N ARG A 69 0.63 1.66 -13.90
CA ARG A 69 0.76 0.19 -13.89
C ARG A 69 0.40 -0.37 -15.27
N LYS A 70 1.24 -1.30 -15.75
CA LYS A 70 0.96 -2.06 -16.98
C LYS A 70 0.25 -3.36 -16.58
N SER A 71 -1.03 -3.30 -16.26
CA SER A 71 -1.86 -4.50 -16.13
C SER A 71 -3.19 -4.26 -16.85
N SER A 72 -3.57 -5.16 -17.76
CA SER A 72 -4.81 -5.10 -18.55
C SER A 72 -6.08 -5.19 -17.68
N VAL A 73 -5.90 -5.56 -16.40
CA VAL A 73 -6.88 -5.42 -15.33
C VAL A 73 -6.44 -4.24 -14.47
N THR A 74 -7.24 -3.16 -14.44
CA THR A 74 -6.98 -1.97 -13.61
C THR A 74 -7.33 -2.29 -12.17
N THR A 75 -6.40 -2.93 -11.47
CA THR A 75 -6.61 -3.39 -10.09
C THR A 75 -5.31 -3.24 -9.31
N ILE A 76 -5.40 -2.72 -8.09
CA ILE A 76 -4.27 -2.67 -7.17
C ILE A 76 -4.16 -4.07 -6.55
N GLY A 77 -3.55 -4.99 -7.30
CA GLY A 77 -3.08 -6.25 -6.74
C GLY A 77 -1.63 -6.08 -6.33
N GLN A 78 -1.36 -5.89 -5.04
CA GLN A 78 -0.03 -6.19 -4.52
C GLN A 78 0.01 -7.71 -4.35
N LYS A 79 0.89 -8.39 -5.10
CA LYS A 79 1.31 -9.73 -4.76
C LYS A 79 2.12 -9.58 -3.47
N VAL A 80 1.44 -9.58 -2.34
CA VAL A 80 2.11 -9.67 -1.05
C VAL A 80 2.54 -11.12 -0.96
N GLU A 81 3.78 -11.39 -1.38
CA GLU A 81 4.45 -12.63 -0.96
C GLU A 81 4.62 -12.49 0.56
N LEU A 82 3.58 -12.89 1.29
CA LEU A 82 3.68 -13.18 2.71
C LEU A 82 4.51 -14.45 2.80
N THR A 83 5.82 -14.30 2.75
CA THR A 83 6.72 -15.30 3.32
C THR A 83 6.47 -15.23 4.82
N PHE A 84 5.71 -16.21 5.33
CA PHE A 84 5.60 -16.49 6.75
C PHE A 84 6.89 -17.12 7.27
#